data_AF-A0A0P0X354-F1
#
_entry.id   AF-A0A0P0X354-F1
#
_cell.length_a   1.000
_cell.length_b   1.000
_cell.length_c   1.000
_cell.angle_alpha   90.00
_cell.angle_beta   90.00
_cell.angle_gamma   90.00
#
_symmetry.space_group_name_H-M   'P 1'
#
loop_
_entity.id
_entity.type
_entity.pdbx_description
1 polymer ?
#
loop_
_entity_poly.entity_id
_entity_poly.type
_entity_poly.pdbx_seq_one_letter_code
_entity_poly.pdbx_strand_id
1 'polypeptide(L)' 'MGEITNVTEYQAIAKQKLPKMIYDYYASGAEDEWTLQENREAFARIL' A
#
# COMPACT_ATOMS: atom_id res chain seq x y z
N MET A 1 10.28 11.45 13.46
CA MET A 1 9.07 10.94 12.79
C MET A 1 7.89 11.42 13.61
N GLY A 2 6.91 12.08 12.99
CA GLY A 2 5.68 12.47 13.67
C GLY A 2 4.86 11.24 14.09
N GLU A 3 3.80 11.46 14.85
CA GLU A 3 2.83 10.42 15.20
C GLU A 3 2.19 9.84 13.94
N ILE A 4 1.97 8.52 13.93
CA ILE A 4 1.30 7.84 12.82
C ILE A 4 -0.20 8.04 12.95
N THR A 5 -0.83 8.60 11.93
CA THR A 5 -2.24 9.03 11.98
C THR A 5 -3.16 8.24 11.07
N ASN A 6 -2.60 7.47 10.13
CA ASN A 6 -3.38 6.64 9.21
C ASN A 6 -2.61 5.38 8.79
N VAL A 7 -3.32 4.46 8.14
CA VAL A 7 -2.77 3.16 7.75
C VAL A 7 -1.79 3.23 6.57
N THR A 8 -1.87 4.25 5.71
CA THR A 8 -1.04 4.32 4.49
C THR A 8 0.41 4.70 4.82
N GLU A 9 0.63 5.43 5.92
CA GLU A 9 1.95 5.77 6.44
C GLU A 9 2.79 4.52 6.77
N TYR A 10 2.17 3.42 7.20
CA TYR A 10 2.88 2.17 7.48
C TYR A 10 3.51 1.56 6.24
N GLN A 11 2.96 1.79 5.04
CA GLN A 11 3.54 1.26 3.81
C GLN A 11 4.94 1.84 3.55
N ALA A 12 5.11 3.16 3.76
CA ALA A 12 6.41 3.83 3.62
C ALA A 12 7.42 3.32 4.66
N ILE A 13 6.96 3.10 5.89
CA ILE A 13 7.79 2.54 6.97
C ILE A 13 8.20 1.09 6.65
N ALA A 14 7.27 0.28 6.17
CA ALA A 14 7.51 -1.11 5.78
C ALA A 14 8.55 -1.18 4.65
N LYS A 15 8.48 -0.29 3.65
CA LYS A 15 9.45 -0.20 2.56
C LYS A 15 10.89 0.09 3.03
N GLN A 16 11.03 0.82 4.14
CA GLN A 16 12.34 1.14 4.74
C GLN A 16 12.87 0.03 5.65
N LYS A 17 11.98 -0.71 6.32
CA LYS A 17 12.35 -1.67 7.37
C LYS A 17 12.44 -3.12 6.90
N LEU A 18 11.67 -3.50 5.88
CA LEU A 18 11.61 -4.88 5.42
C LEU A 18 12.67 -5.17 4.35
N PRO A 19 13.24 -6.38 4.32
CA PRO A 19 14.01 -6.85 3.17
C PRO A 19 13.19 -6.75 1.89
N LYS A 20 13.82 -6.37 0.78
CA LYS A 20 13.14 -6.13 -0.50
C LYS A 20 12.21 -7.27 -0.90
N MET A 21 12.67 -8.52 -0.84
CA MET A 21 11.87 -9.69 -1.23
C MET A 21 10.60 -9.84 -0.38
N ILE A 22 10.67 -9.54 0.91
CA ILE A 22 9.52 -9.60 1.83
C ILE A 22 8.56 -8.43 1.59
N TYR A 23 9.09 -7.23 1.40
CA TYR A 23 8.27 -6.07 1.07
C TYR A 23 7.52 -6.27 -0.24
N ASP A 24 8.22 -6.69 -1.29
CA ASP A 24 7.64 -6.91 -2.61
C ASP A 24 6.53 -7.96 -2.55
N TYR A 25 6.72 -9.06 -1.81
CA TYR A 25 5.69 -10.10 -1.63
C TYR A 25 4.38 -9.57 -1.05
N TYR A 26 4.45 -8.66 -0.08
CA TYR A 26 3.25 -8.08 0.54
C TYR A 26 2.66 -6.90 -0.25
N ALA A 27 3.51 -6.16 -0.97
CA ALA A 27 3.11 -4.94 -1.65
C ALA A 27 2.61 -5.18 -3.09
N SER A 28 2.92 -6.31 -3.70
CA SER A 28 2.57 -6.62 -5.10
C SER A 28 1.10 -6.99 -5.29
N GLY A 29 0.54 -6.62 -6.44
CA GLY A 29 -0.70 -7.14 -7.00
C GLY A 29 -0.46 -8.16 -8.14
N ALA A 30 -1.53 -8.58 -8.78
CA ALA A 30 -1.46 -9.42 -9.98
C ALA A 30 -1.19 -8.57 -11.23
N GLU A 31 -0.29 -9.03 -12.10
CA GLU A 31 0.06 -8.41 -13.39
C GLU A 31 0.36 -6.90 -13.28
N ASP A 32 -0.51 -6.06 -13.83
CA ASP A 32 -0.42 -4.60 -13.84
C ASP A 32 -1.02 -3.92 -12.60
N GLU A 33 -1.48 -4.73 -11.63
CA GLU A 33 -2.10 -4.31 -10.38
C GLU A 33 -3.41 -3.52 -10.57
N TRP A 34 -4.05 -3.60 -11.74
CA TRP A 34 -5.24 -2.83 -12.08
C TRP A 34 -6.35 -2.93 -11.01
N THR A 35 -6.68 -4.16 -10.60
CA THR A 35 -7.71 -4.39 -9.57
C THR A 35 -7.32 -3.83 -8.20
N LEU A 36 -6.04 -3.85 -7.85
CA LEU A 36 -5.56 -3.29 -6.58
C LEU A 36 -5.76 -1.77 -6.55
N GLN A 37 -5.47 -1.10 -7.67
CA GLN A 37 -5.71 0.32 -7.84
C GLN A 37 -7.22 0.63 -7.80
N GLU A 38 -8.03 -0.06 -8.62
CA GLU A 38 -9.47 0.15 -8.69
C GLU A 38 -10.19 -0.05 -7.34
N ASN A 39 -9.75 -1.03 -6.53
CA ASN A 39 -10.31 -1.26 -5.20
C ASN A 39 -10.11 -0.06 -4.26
N ARG A 40 -8.98 0.64 -4.36
CA ARG A 40 -8.72 1.85 -3.55
C ARG A 40 -9.52 3.03 -4.07
N GLU A 41 -9.53 3.22 -5.39
CA GLU A 41 -10.24 4.32 -6.05
C GLU A 41 -11.77 4.20 -5.92
N ALA A 42 -12.30 2.98 -5.76
CA ALA A 42 -13.72 2.74 -5.52
C ALA A 42 -14.30 3.55 -4.37
N PHE A 43 -13.54 3.75 -3.28
CA PHE A 43 -13.99 4.53 -2.13
C PHE A 43 -14.10 6.04 -2.43
N ALA A 44 -13.30 6.56 -3.36
CA ALA A 44 -13.38 7.96 -3.79
C ALA A 44 -14.62 8.24 -4.67
N ARG A 45 -15.30 7.20 -5.14
CA ARG A 45 -16.51 7.29 -5.99
C ARG A 45 -17.81 7.33 -5.19
N ILE A 46 -17.77 7.24 -3.86
CA ILE A 46 -18.94 7.25 -2.99
C ILE A 46 -18.90 8.53 -2.13
N LEU A 47 -20.00 9.30 -2.16
CA LEU A 47 -20.20 10.56 -1.42
C LEU A 47 -20.96 10.32 -0.10
#